data_AF-A0A1Y1NHX3-F1
#
_entry.id   AF-A0A1Y1NHX3-F1
#
_cell.length_a   1.000
_cell.length_b   1.000
_cell.length_c   1.000
_cell.angle_alpha   90.00
_cell.angle_beta   90.00
_cell.angle_gamma   90.00
#
_symmetry.space_group_name_H-M   'P 1'
#
loop_
_entity.id
_entity.type
_entity.pdbx_description
1 polymer ?
#
loop_
_entity_poly.entity_id
_entity_poly.type
_entity_poly.pdbx_seq_one_letter_code
_entity_poly.pdbx_strand_id
1 'polypeptide(L)'
;MDDIHVQKTERFRRNKVIAENVEFDETMLLTMSTDNFLSNEGNKKRIISILIQKFADESIAVEQTAEDADRTIVKRAIEHAHSESVIAVEEYIGILVILTALAPNSDQLFLIKPRKVKFETVFYSSIHLKISSKVKENILFLQAFSGYDSSSAIFRHGKMKRVKFLEKDAEIFIQTIVEIFFK
;
A
#
# COMPACT_ATOMS: atom_id res chain seq x y z
N MET A 1 -7.37 17.85 9.57
CA MET A 1 -8.30 16.83 10.09
C MET A 1 -7.50 15.55 10.03
N ASP A 2 -7.05 15.01 11.16
CA ASP A 2 -6.07 13.92 11.17
C ASP A 2 -6.71 12.65 10.58
N ASP A 3 -6.12 12.10 9.52
CA ASP A 3 -6.63 10.91 8.81
C ASP A 3 -6.85 9.71 9.75
N ILE A 4 -6.04 9.61 10.81
CA ILE A 4 -6.17 8.62 11.87
C ILE A 4 -7.54 8.72 12.56
N HIS A 5 -8.06 9.93 12.76
CA HIS A 5 -9.32 10.16 13.44
C HIS A 5 -10.52 9.80 12.55
N VAL A 6 -10.42 10.05 11.24
CA VAL A 6 -11.45 9.71 10.24
C VAL A 6 -11.54 8.19 10.06
N GLN A 7 -10.40 7.50 9.92
CA GLN A 7 -10.38 6.04 9.79
C GLN A 7 -10.91 5.33 11.02
N LYS A 8 -10.53 5.78 12.23
CA LYS A 8 -11.06 5.21 13.49
C LYS A 8 -12.58 5.35 13.55
N THR A 9 -13.11 6.53 13.21
CA THR A 9 -14.55 6.80 13.21
C THR A 9 -15.31 5.93 12.22
N GLU A 10 -14.81 5.75 10.99
CA GLU A 10 -15.44 4.84 10.01
C GLU A 10 -15.37 3.37 10.45
N ARG A 11 -14.29 2.92 11.10
CA ARG A 11 -14.20 1.56 11.65
C ARG A 11 -15.23 1.33 12.75
N PHE A 12 -15.43 2.29 13.65
CA PHE A 12 -16.49 2.23 14.66
C PHE A 12 -17.89 2.18 14.04
N ARG A 13 -18.12 2.91 12.93
CA ARG A 13 -19.41 2.88 12.23
C ARG A 13 -19.71 1.51 11.60
N ARG A 14 -18.69 0.79 11.14
CA ARG A 14 -18.83 -0.55 10.51
C ARG A 14 -19.00 -1.67 11.54
N ASN A 15 -18.31 -1.57 12.69
CA ASN A 15 -18.30 -2.64 13.70
C ASN A 15 -19.17 -2.25 14.91
N LYS A 16 -20.44 -2.67 14.89
CA LYS A 16 -21.39 -2.46 16.00
C LYS A 16 -21.15 -3.38 17.21
N VAL A 17 -20.47 -4.51 17.00
CA VAL A 17 -20.15 -5.50 18.03
C VAL A 17 -18.64 -5.72 18.02
N ILE A 18 -18.03 -5.69 19.20
CA ILE A 18 -16.61 -5.95 19.40
C ILE A 18 -16.48 -7.40 19.87
N ALA A 19 -15.59 -8.17 19.25
CA ALA A 19 -15.32 -9.55 19.64
C ALA A 19 -14.75 -9.63 21.05
N GLU A 20 -14.88 -10.81 21.65
CA GLU A 20 -14.23 -11.14 22.91
C GLU A 20 -12.71 -11.17 22.75
N ASN A 21 -12.01 -10.97 23.86
CA ASN A 21 -10.56 -11.17 23.92
C ASN A 21 -10.29 -12.67 23.90
N VAL A 22 -9.59 -13.14 22.88
CA VAL A 22 -9.28 -14.56 22.67
C VAL A 22 -7.82 -14.80 23.03
N GLU A 23 -7.55 -15.81 23.84
CA GLU A 23 -6.21 -16.38 23.98
C GLU A 23 -6.02 -17.44 22.89
N PHE A 24 -4.99 -17.26 22.06
CA PHE A 24 -4.73 -18.11 20.90
C PHE A 24 -3.22 -18.19 20.63
N ASP A 25 -2.83 -19.22 19.91
CA ASP A 25 -1.50 -19.41 19.34
C ASP A 25 -1.57 -19.54 17.80
N GLU A 26 -0.43 -19.83 17.17
CA GLU A 26 -0.29 -19.96 15.72
C GLU A 26 -1.01 -21.17 15.11
N THR A 27 -1.36 -22.17 15.92
CA THR A 27 -1.98 -23.42 15.46
C THR A 27 -3.50 -23.39 15.56
N MET A 28 -4.05 -22.41 16.29
CA MET A 28 -5.48 -22.30 16.53
C MET A 28 -6.24 -21.90 15.25
N LEU A 29 -7.30 -22.64 14.94
CA LEU A 29 -8.20 -22.31 13.85
C LEU A 29 -9.19 -21.22 14.26
N LEU A 30 -9.28 -20.16 13.47
CA LEU A 30 -10.21 -19.08 13.70
C LEU A 30 -11.65 -19.54 13.39
N THR A 31 -12.50 -19.61 14.42
CA THR A 31 -13.90 -20.06 14.31
C THR A 31 -14.89 -18.93 13.96
N MET A 32 -14.42 -17.68 13.94
CA MET A 32 -15.20 -16.49 13.60
C MET A 32 -14.62 -15.79 12.36
N SER A 33 -15.31 -14.76 11.85
CA SER A 33 -14.77 -13.97 10.74
C SER A 33 -13.56 -13.13 11.19
N THR A 34 -12.62 -12.90 10.28
CA THR A 34 -11.45 -12.04 10.50
C THR A 34 -11.84 -10.65 10.97
N ASP A 35 -12.85 -10.04 10.33
CA ASP A 35 -13.31 -8.69 10.69
C ASP A 35 -13.87 -8.62 12.12
N ASN A 36 -14.58 -9.67 12.56
CA ASN A 36 -15.09 -9.74 13.93
C ASN A 36 -13.92 -9.91 14.90
N PHE A 37 -13.03 -10.87 14.66
CA PHE A 37 -11.88 -11.11 15.53
C PHE A 37 -10.98 -9.87 15.68
N LEU A 38 -10.67 -9.21 14.56
CA LEU A 38 -9.90 -7.97 14.48
C LEU A 38 -10.72 -6.73 14.87
N SER A 39 -11.95 -6.86 15.37
CA SER A 39 -12.62 -5.71 15.99
C SER A 39 -12.08 -5.43 17.40
N ASN A 40 -11.48 -6.44 18.05
CA ASN A 40 -10.91 -6.35 19.39
C ASN A 40 -9.43 -5.94 19.36
N GLU A 41 -9.06 -4.88 20.08
CA GLU A 41 -7.68 -4.37 20.13
C GLU A 41 -6.69 -5.30 20.82
N GLY A 42 -7.13 -6.10 21.80
CA GLY A 42 -6.29 -7.12 22.45
C GLY A 42 -5.91 -8.22 21.47
N ASN A 43 -6.86 -8.69 20.67
CA ASN A 43 -6.62 -9.68 19.62
C ASN A 43 -5.64 -9.16 18.56
N LYS A 44 -5.78 -7.89 18.12
CA LYS A 44 -4.84 -7.25 17.19
C LYS A 44 -3.43 -7.22 17.75
N LYS A 45 -3.26 -6.73 18.98
CA LYS A 45 -1.95 -6.64 19.63
C LYS A 45 -1.29 -8.00 19.73
N ARG A 46 -2.05 -9.04 20.10
CA ARG A 46 -1.53 -10.41 20.20
C ARG A 46 -1.11 -10.97 18.84
N ILE A 47 -1.87 -10.75 17.77
CA ILE A 47 -1.45 -11.10 16.40
C ILE A 47 -0.13 -10.40 16.06
N ILE A 48 -0.05 -9.09 16.29
CA ILE A 48 1.14 -8.31 15.96
C ILE A 48 2.36 -8.84 16.73
N SER A 49 2.22 -9.13 18.02
CA SER A 49 3.29 -9.73 18.84
C SER A 49 3.75 -11.08 18.29
N ILE A 50 2.82 -11.97 17.90
CA ILE A 50 3.16 -13.27 17.32
C ILE A 50 3.91 -13.07 15.99
N LEU A 51 3.46 -12.16 15.13
CA LEU A 51 4.13 -11.87 13.85
C LEU A 51 5.55 -11.32 14.06
N ILE A 52 5.72 -10.39 14.99
CA ILE A 52 7.05 -9.83 15.34
C ILE A 52 7.99 -10.95 15.79
N GLN A 53 7.51 -11.85 16.65
CA GLN A 53 8.33 -12.97 17.12
C GLN A 53 8.73 -13.88 15.95
N LYS A 54 7.80 -14.22 15.05
CA LYS A 54 8.12 -15.04 13.86
C LYS A 54 9.17 -14.41 12.96
N PHE A 55 9.07 -13.11 12.70
CA PHE A 55 10.09 -12.42 11.92
C PHE A 55 11.44 -12.40 12.66
N ALA A 56 11.44 -12.19 13.97
CA ALA A 56 12.66 -12.22 14.78
C ALA A 56 13.33 -13.60 14.77
N ASP A 57 12.56 -14.69 14.84
CA ASP A 57 13.07 -16.06 14.78
C ASP A 57 13.76 -16.35 13.43
N GLU A 58 13.32 -15.69 12.35
CA GLU A 58 13.94 -15.74 11.02
C GLU A 58 15.02 -14.66 10.80
N SER A 59 15.43 -13.95 11.87
CA SER A 59 16.40 -12.84 11.81
C SER A 59 16.00 -11.67 10.90
N ILE A 60 14.69 -11.47 10.72
CA ILE A 60 14.11 -10.35 9.96
C ILE A 60 13.77 -9.23 10.93
N ALA A 61 14.35 -8.04 10.71
CA ALA A 61 14.04 -6.86 11.50
C ALA A 61 12.61 -6.35 11.25
N VAL A 62 11.90 -5.96 12.30
CA VAL A 62 10.54 -5.41 12.22
C VAL A 62 10.49 -4.00 12.78
N GLU A 63 9.92 -3.07 12.01
CA GLU A 63 9.62 -1.71 12.43
C GLU A 63 8.11 -1.52 12.52
N GLN A 64 7.61 -1.12 13.68
CA GLN A 64 6.21 -0.71 13.86
C GLN A 64 6.12 0.82 13.78
N THR A 65 5.14 1.34 13.05
CA THR A 65 4.90 2.78 12.94
C THR A 65 3.53 3.15 13.52
N ALA A 66 3.46 4.32 14.17
CA ALA A 66 2.21 4.90 14.65
C ALA A 66 1.46 5.68 13.55
N GLU A 67 2.18 6.04 12.49
CA GLU A 67 1.64 6.69 11.30
C GLU A 67 1.21 5.64 10.26
N ASP A 68 0.96 6.10 9.04
CA ASP A 68 0.70 5.25 7.88
C ASP A 68 1.96 4.44 7.49
N ALA A 69 1.75 3.12 7.28
CA ALA A 69 2.83 2.20 6.94
C ALA A 69 3.43 2.51 5.56
N ASP A 70 2.59 2.86 4.58
CA ASP A 70 3.03 3.12 3.21
C ASP A 70 4.06 4.25 3.19
N ARG A 71 3.81 5.35 3.92
CA ARG A 71 4.76 6.46 4.04
C ARG A 71 6.11 6.00 4.61
N THR A 72 6.07 5.18 5.65
CA THR A 72 7.27 4.70 6.34
C THR A 72 8.09 3.80 5.43
N ILE A 73 7.42 2.89 4.72
CA ILE A 73 8.03 1.96 3.75
C ILE A 73 8.72 2.74 2.63
N VAL A 74 8.04 3.72 2.04
CA VAL A 74 8.65 4.54 0.97
C VAL A 74 9.86 5.33 1.46
N LYS A 75 9.76 5.93 2.64
CA LYS A 75 10.86 6.70 3.23
C LYS A 75 12.10 5.82 3.44
N ARG A 76 11.93 4.66 4.08
CA ARG A 76 13.03 3.69 4.30
C ARG A 76 13.62 3.22 2.99
N ALA A 77 12.77 2.90 2.01
CA ALA A 77 13.24 2.43 0.72
C ALA A 77 14.12 3.47 -0.01
N ILE A 78 13.74 4.75 0.05
CA ILE A 78 14.55 5.84 -0.53
C ILE A 78 15.85 6.04 0.25
N GLU A 79 15.80 6.03 1.59
CA GLU A 79 16.99 6.18 2.45
C GLU A 79 18.06 5.12 2.14
N HIS A 80 17.67 3.86 2.01
CA HIS A 80 18.59 2.76 1.71
C HIS A 80 19.03 2.73 0.24
N ALA A 81 18.18 3.16 -0.69
CA ALA A 81 18.49 3.21 -2.12
C ALA A 81 19.59 4.23 -2.49
N HIS A 82 20.10 5.00 -1.52
CA HIS A 82 21.28 5.84 -1.71
C HIS A 82 22.60 5.06 -1.71
N SER A 83 22.64 3.90 -1.06
CA SER A 83 23.87 3.12 -0.87
C SER A 83 23.77 1.67 -1.34
N GLU A 84 22.55 1.12 -1.42
CA GLU A 84 22.32 -0.30 -1.68
C GLU A 84 21.12 -0.49 -2.62
N SER A 85 21.09 -1.61 -3.34
CA SER A 85 19.92 -2.02 -4.10
C SER A 85 18.80 -2.46 -3.15
N VAL A 86 17.68 -1.75 -3.17
CA VAL A 86 16.50 -1.98 -2.35
C VAL A 86 15.36 -2.57 -3.19
N ILE A 87 14.73 -3.59 -2.63
CA ILE A 87 13.50 -4.19 -3.16
C ILE A 87 12.38 -3.98 -2.14
N ALA A 88 11.39 -3.18 -2.49
CA ALA A 88 10.13 -3.09 -1.76
C ALA A 88 9.16 -4.17 -2.30
N VAL A 89 8.55 -4.95 -1.42
CA VAL A 89 7.63 -6.04 -1.79
C VAL A 89 6.23 -5.65 -1.37
N GLU A 90 5.38 -5.27 -2.33
CA GLU A 90 4.07 -4.68 -2.04
C GLU A 90 3.00 -5.09 -3.04
N GLU A 91 1.81 -5.42 -2.52
CA GLU A 91 0.64 -5.70 -3.36
C GLU A 91 -0.11 -4.42 -3.75
N TYR A 92 0.05 -3.35 -2.95
CA TYR A 92 -0.70 -2.12 -3.06
C TYR A 92 -0.06 -1.13 -4.05
N ILE A 93 -0.83 -0.75 -5.07
CA ILE A 93 -0.40 0.22 -6.09
C ILE A 93 -0.11 1.61 -5.52
N GLY A 94 -0.75 1.99 -4.42
CA GLY A 94 -0.52 3.32 -3.85
C GLY A 94 0.95 3.53 -3.48
N ILE A 95 1.64 2.47 -3.04
CA ILE A 95 3.07 2.54 -2.74
C ILE A 95 3.89 2.79 -4.01
N LEU A 96 3.55 2.18 -5.15
CA LEU A 96 4.23 2.49 -6.42
C LEU A 96 4.05 3.95 -6.83
N VAL A 97 2.85 4.49 -6.65
CA VAL A 97 2.55 5.90 -6.97
C VAL A 97 3.35 6.83 -6.07
N ILE A 98 3.41 6.56 -4.77
CA ILE A 98 4.15 7.37 -3.80
C ILE A 98 5.66 7.25 -4.07
N LEU A 99 6.19 6.04 -4.33
CA LEU A 99 7.59 5.84 -4.74
C LEU A 99 7.92 6.61 -6.00
N THR A 100 7.06 6.54 -7.01
CA THR A 100 7.27 7.26 -8.26
C THR A 100 7.31 8.77 -8.04
N ALA A 101 6.47 9.30 -7.16
CA ALA A 101 6.45 10.72 -6.84
C ALA A 101 7.72 11.18 -6.10
N LEU A 102 8.13 10.41 -5.07
CA LEU A 102 9.12 10.85 -4.09
C LEU A 102 10.54 10.34 -4.36
N ALA A 103 10.69 9.20 -5.01
CA ALA A 103 12.00 8.60 -5.21
C ALA A 103 12.80 9.41 -6.24
N PRO A 104 14.11 9.59 -6.01
CA PRO A 104 15.01 10.07 -7.05
C PRO A 104 14.99 9.11 -8.24
N ASN A 105 15.40 9.59 -9.41
CA ASN A 105 15.61 8.71 -10.57
C ASN A 105 16.86 7.87 -10.28
N SER A 106 16.65 6.69 -9.71
CA SER A 106 17.67 5.77 -9.23
C SER A 106 17.37 4.37 -9.78
N ASP A 107 18.43 3.67 -10.15
CA ASP A 107 18.41 2.26 -10.54
C ASP A 107 18.58 1.32 -9.33
N GLN A 108 18.63 1.87 -8.11
CA GLN A 108 18.81 1.12 -6.87
C GLN A 108 17.47 0.76 -6.20
N LEU A 109 16.33 1.26 -6.68
CA LEU A 109 15.04 1.06 -6.02
C LEU A 109 14.05 0.34 -6.93
N PHE A 110 13.62 -0.83 -6.48
CA PHE A 110 12.69 -1.70 -7.19
C PHE A 110 11.46 -1.99 -6.33
N LEU A 111 10.29 -2.01 -6.95
CA LEU A 111 9.06 -2.53 -6.38
C LEU A 111 8.75 -3.88 -7.02
N ILE A 112 8.41 -4.85 -6.20
CA ILE A 112 7.89 -6.15 -6.63
C ILE A 112 6.48 -6.30 -6.10
N LYS A 113 5.57 -6.68 -6.99
CA LYS A 113 4.26 -7.19 -6.59
C LYS A 113 4.33 -8.72 -6.44
N PRO A 114 4.20 -9.27 -5.23
CA PRO A 114 4.17 -10.72 -5.05
C PRO A 114 2.89 -11.28 -5.69
N ARG A 115 3.01 -12.00 -6.80
CA ARG A 115 1.88 -12.71 -7.44
C ARG A 115 1.74 -14.11 -6.86
N LYS A 116 0.49 -14.55 -6.65
CA LYS A 116 0.16 -15.86 -6.04
C LYS A 116 0.42 -17.08 -6.94
N VAL A 117 0.71 -16.92 -8.24
CA VAL A 117 0.80 -18.03 -9.21
C VAL A 117 1.87 -17.77 -10.28
N LYS A 118 2.72 -18.78 -10.56
CA LYS A 118 3.59 -19.15 -11.73
C LYS A 118 4.06 -18.12 -12.77
N PHE A 119 3.85 -16.82 -12.61
CA PHE A 119 4.33 -15.79 -13.53
C PHE A 119 5.65 -15.20 -13.03
N GLU A 120 6.46 -14.70 -13.96
CA GLU A 120 7.69 -14.01 -13.66
C GLU A 120 7.43 -12.85 -12.69
N THR A 121 8.26 -12.78 -11.65
CA THR A 121 8.32 -11.65 -10.73
C THR A 121 8.73 -10.42 -11.53
N VAL A 122 7.82 -9.44 -11.65
CA VAL A 122 8.10 -8.21 -12.37
C VAL A 122 8.66 -7.16 -11.42
N PHE A 123 9.80 -6.59 -11.80
CA PHE A 123 10.45 -5.50 -11.08
C PHE A 123 10.03 -4.16 -11.71
N TYR A 124 9.59 -3.23 -10.88
CA TYR A 124 9.25 -1.88 -11.30
C TYR A 124 10.26 -0.90 -10.69
N SER A 125 10.89 -0.08 -11.52
CA SER A 125 11.60 1.10 -11.03
C SER A 125 11.06 2.36 -11.70
N SER A 126 11.33 3.51 -11.09
CA SER A 126 10.95 4.82 -11.65
C SER A 126 11.50 5.02 -13.08
N ILE A 127 12.68 4.47 -13.37
CA ILE A 127 13.31 4.51 -14.69
C ILE A 127 12.57 3.60 -15.68
N HIS A 128 12.20 2.38 -15.28
CA HIS A 128 11.54 1.41 -16.17
C HIS A 128 10.14 1.87 -16.60
N LEU A 129 9.44 2.63 -15.75
CA LEU A 129 8.10 3.13 -16.05
C LEU A 129 8.09 4.27 -17.08
N LYS A 130 9.25 4.83 -17.46
CA LYS A 130 9.40 5.90 -18.48
C LYS A 130 8.41 7.06 -18.31
N ILE A 131 8.16 7.45 -17.07
CA ILE A 131 7.18 8.49 -16.75
C ILE A 131 7.80 9.86 -17.05
N SER A 132 7.09 10.72 -17.77
CA SER A 132 7.57 12.08 -18.05
C SER A 132 7.64 12.90 -16.75
N SER A 133 8.59 13.85 -16.69
CA SER A 133 8.78 14.71 -15.50
C SER A 133 7.48 15.38 -15.07
N LYS A 134 6.68 15.83 -16.03
CA LYS A 134 5.38 16.46 -15.79
C LYS A 134 4.38 15.52 -15.13
N VAL A 135 4.30 14.25 -15.57
CA VAL A 135 3.44 13.26 -14.91
C VAL A 135 3.94 12.95 -13.51
N LYS A 136 5.26 12.76 -13.33
CA LYS A 136 5.88 12.50 -12.02
C LYS A 136 5.57 13.61 -11.01
N GLU A 137 5.73 14.87 -11.41
CA GLU A 137 5.44 16.05 -10.58
C GLU A 137 3.96 16.15 -10.17
N ASN A 138 3.06 15.66 -11.02
CA ASN A 138 1.62 15.74 -10.79
C ASN A 138 1.00 14.41 -10.31
N ILE A 139 1.79 13.35 -10.12
CA ILE A 139 1.26 11.99 -9.98
C ILE A 139 0.37 11.79 -8.75
N LEU A 140 0.69 12.43 -7.63
CA LEU A 140 -0.12 12.41 -6.43
C LEU A 140 -1.46 13.14 -6.64
N PHE A 141 -1.43 14.25 -7.37
CA PHE A 141 -2.64 14.98 -7.76
C PHE A 141 -3.49 14.12 -8.70
N LEU A 142 -2.88 13.48 -9.69
CA LEU A 142 -3.57 12.57 -10.62
C LEU A 142 -4.21 11.39 -9.88
N GLN A 143 -3.50 10.80 -8.92
CA GLN A 143 -3.99 9.72 -8.08
C GLN A 143 -5.21 10.16 -7.27
N ALA A 144 -5.11 11.28 -6.55
CA ALA A 144 -6.22 11.85 -5.78
C ALA A 144 -7.41 12.20 -6.69
N PHE A 145 -7.14 12.82 -7.85
CA PHE A 145 -8.17 13.20 -8.83
C PHE A 145 -8.86 11.98 -9.45
N SER A 146 -8.13 10.88 -9.66
CA SER A 146 -8.66 9.62 -10.21
C SER A 146 -9.54 8.87 -9.21
N GLY A 147 -9.39 9.11 -7.91
CA GLY A 147 -10.19 8.53 -6.84
C GLY A 147 -9.87 7.05 -6.62
N TYR A 148 -8.68 6.78 -6.09
CA TYR A 148 -8.22 5.44 -5.76
C TYR A 148 -8.62 5.05 -4.32
N ASP A 149 -9.25 3.87 -4.22
CA ASP A 149 -9.70 3.05 -3.07
C ASP A 149 -10.49 3.65 -1.89
N SER A 150 -10.33 4.92 -1.52
CA SER A 150 -11.08 5.48 -0.39
C SER A 150 -11.24 7.00 -0.38
N SER A 151 -10.56 7.73 -1.26
CA SER A 151 -10.81 9.16 -1.45
C SER A 151 -12.01 9.37 -2.37
N SER A 152 -13.04 10.04 -1.87
CA SER A 152 -14.22 10.50 -2.59
C SER A 152 -13.89 10.90 -4.03
N ALA A 153 -14.39 10.12 -4.99
CA ALA A 153 -14.41 10.51 -6.39
C ALA A 153 -15.09 11.88 -6.54
N ILE A 154 -14.56 12.74 -7.43
CA ILE A 154 -15.28 13.96 -7.83
C ILE A 154 -16.68 13.55 -8.29
N PHE A 155 -17.69 14.16 -7.66
CA PHE A 155 -19.10 13.87 -7.89
C PHE A 155 -19.40 13.86 -9.41
N ARG A 156 -20.08 12.80 -9.88
CA ARG A 156 -20.49 12.57 -11.29
C ARG A 156 -19.39 12.31 -12.32
N HIS A 157 -18.12 12.19 -11.94
CA HIS A 157 -17.05 11.86 -12.87
C HIS A 157 -16.60 10.40 -12.68
N GLY A 158 -16.95 9.49 -13.59
CA GLY A 158 -16.47 8.10 -13.54
C GLY A 158 -14.98 7.98 -13.91
N LYS A 159 -14.30 6.89 -13.50
CA LYS A 159 -12.86 6.66 -13.74
C LYS A 159 -12.41 6.93 -15.19
N MET A 160 -13.17 6.44 -16.17
CA MET A 160 -12.88 6.58 -17.60
C MET A 160 -13.07 8.00 -18.18
N LYS A 161 -13.94 8.83 -17.59
CA LYS A 161 -14.12 10.22 -18.04
C LYS A 161 -12.96 11.12 -17.59
N ARG A 162 -12.22 10.71 -16.56
CA ARG A 162 -11.12 11.49 -15.95
C ARG A 162 -9.82 11.31 -16.71
N VAL A 163 -9.54 10.10 -17.22
CA VAL A 163 -8.34 9.81 -18.02
C VAL A 163 -8.22 10.71 -19.25
N LYS A 164 -9.35 11.03 -19.92
CA LYS A 164 -9.39 11.96 -21.07
C LYS A 164 -9.01 13.41 -20.76
N PHE A 165 -9.05 13.80 -19.48
CA PHE A 165 -8.68 15.14 -19.01
C PHE A 165 -7.19 15.22 -18.67
N LEU A 166 -6.51 14.08 -18.61
CA LEU A 166 -5.10 13.98 -18.29
C LEU A 166 -4.29 14.01 -19.58
N GLU A 167 -3.04 14.44 -19.46
CA GLU A 167 -2.13 14.38 -20.58
C GLU A 167 -1.94 12.94 -21.06
N LYS A 168 -1.60 12.78 -22.34
CA LYS A 168 -1.40 11.46 -22.97
C LYS A 168 -0.45 10.57 -22.16
N ASP A 169 0.60 11.15 -21.58
CA ASP A 169 1.56 10.43 -20.75
C ASP A 169 0.95 9.93 -19.42
N ALA A 170 0.05 10.71 -18.83
CA ALA A 170 -0.67 10.32 -17.61
C ALA A 170 -1.70 9.22 -17.89
N GLU A 171 -2.35 9.26 -19.05
CA GLU A 171 -3.23 8.17 -19.51
C GLU A 171 -2.46 6.87 -19.71
N ILE A 172 -1.29 6.92 -20.36
CA ILE A 172 -0.40 5.77 -20.54
C ILE A 172 0.02 5.22 -19.17
N PHE A 173 0.45 6.08 -18.24
CA PHE A 173 0.83 5.66 -16.90
C PHE A 173 -0.33 4.95 -16.17
N ILE A 174 -1.54 5.53 -16.17
CA ILE A 174 -2.72 4.91 -15.55
C ILE A 174 -3.02 3.56 -16.18
N GLN A 175 -2.91 3.43 -17.51
CA GLN A 175 -3.12 2.17 -18.20
C GLN A 175 -2.07 1.12 -17.79
N THR A 176 -0.78 1.50 -17.72
CA THR A 176 0.31 0.66 -17.24
C THR A 176 0.06 0.19 -15.80
N ILE A 177 -0.36 1.10 -14.91
CA ILE A 177 -0.73 0.77 -13.54
C ILE A 177 -1.89 -0.22 -13.47
N VAL A 178 -2.94 0.00 -14.27
CA VAL A 178 -4.09 -0.90 -14.34
C VAL A 178 -3.66 -2.30 -14.80
N GLU A 179 -2.77 -2.39 -15.79
CA GLU A 179 -2.27 -3.67 -16.29
C GLU A 179 -1.37 -4.41 -15.30
N ILE A 180 -0.59 -3.69 -14.52
CA ILE A 180 0.31 -4.29 -13.52
C ILE A 180 -0.48 -4.80 -12.31
N PHE A 181 -1.42 -4.00 -11.79
CA PHE A 181 -2.02 -4.27 -10.48
C PHE A 181 -3.40 -4.92 -10.54
N PHE A 182 -4.11 -4.82 -11.67
CA PHE A 182 -5.51 -5.27 -11.80
C PHE A 182 -5.75 -6.35 -12.87
N LYS A 183 -4.70 -6.86 -13.52
CA LYS A 183 -4.72 -8.07 -14.34
C LYS A 183 -3.84 -9.14 -13.71
#